data_AF-A0A4V4N9I8-F1
#
_entry.id   AF-A0A4V4N9I8-F1
#
_cell.length_a   1.000
_cell.length_b   1.000
_cell.length_c   1.000
_cell.angle_alpha   90.00
_cell.angle_beta   90.00
_cell.angle_gamma   90.00
#
_symmetry.space_group_name_H-M   'P 1'
#
loop_
_entity.id
_entity.type
_entity.pdbx_description
1 polymer ?
#
loop_
_entity_poly.entity_id
_entity_poly.type
_entity_poly.pdbx_seq_one_letter_code
_entity_poly.pdbx_strand_id
1 'polypeptide(L)'
;MRDVGVVAFAQSDCLAANRRDDMADILAPVIAAAVAEAGIDRSEIDFYCSGSHDFHEGRTFAYIESLDAVGAWPPISESHVEMDAAWAVTEAWSWLQLGEGDLALVYGIGRGSLARDLDQVSRTMLDPYYLAPLSPPRHALAGIQAQALLATGRVDETDLAATVARSLADAESNRHAQRSGRPSIEELLAAPYVAAPLREHDCAPVGDAAAVLILAAGDRARELCERPAWIRAMDHRIDSHYPGSRDLTRLETVEIAASRASAMAGFGPGDVDVAELHTEYSYAEPLLATALGLGPDVVLNPSGGPLAGNPTTATGLIRIGEAAARIRSGSADRALAHATSGPALQHNLVSLMEGDG
;
A
#
# COMPACT_ATOMS: atom_id res chain seq x y z
N MET A 1 23.53 1.42 11.28
CA MET A 1 22.42 0.93 10.45
C MET A 1 22.94 0.89 9.03
N ARG A 2 22.78 -0.23 8.33
CA ARG A 2 23.21 -0.37 6.93
C ARG A 2 22.25 0.44 6.06
N ASP A 3 22.78 1.07 5.02
CA ASP A 3 21.96 1.66 3.97
C ASP A 3 21.23 0.52 3.25
N VAL A 4 19.91 0.60 3.16
CA VAL A 4 19.08 -0.37 2.43
C VAL A 4 18.18 0.42 1.49
N GLY A 5 18.19 0.06 0.22
CA GLY A 5 17.43 0.75 -0.82
C GLY A 5 16.62 -0.19 -1.68
N VAL A 6 15.52 0.31 -2.22
CA VAL A 6 14.78 -0.37 -3.29
C VAL A 6 15.56 -0.18 -4.59
N VAL A 7 15.92 -1.30 -5.23
CA VAL A 7 16.69 -1.31 -6.50
C VAL A 7 15.87 -1.73 -7.71
N ALA A 8 14.75 -2.43 -7.50
CA ALA A 8 13.80 -2.81 -8.54
C ALA A 8 12.37 -2.89 -7.98
N PHE A 9 11.39 -2.64 -8.85
CA PHE A 9 9.96 -2.72 -8.55
C PHE A 9 9.18 -3.14 -9.79
N ALA A 10 8.42 -4.22 -9.67
CA ALA A 10 7.48 -4.64 -10.69
C ALA A 10 6.09 -4.89 -10.09
N GLN A 11 5.07 -4.70 -10.92
CA GLN A 11 3.69 -5.05 -10.58
C GLN A 11 2.94 -5.57 -11.83
N SER A 12 1.87 -6.34 -11.61
CA SER A 12 0.94 -6.73 -12.66
C SER A 12 -0.10 -5.62 -12.89
N ASP A 13 -0.82 -5.70 -14.01
CA ASP A 13 -2.02 -4.88 -14.19
C ASP A 13 -3.06 -5.24 -13.11
N CYS A 14 -3.77 -4.24 -12.57
CA CYS A 14 -4.83 -4.46 -11.59
C CYS A 14 -6.12 -4.82 -12.31
N LEU A 15 -6.48 -6.10 -12.26
CA LEU A 15 -7.65 -6.64 -12.95
C LEU A 15 -8.87 -6.60 -12.02
N ALA A 16 -10.04 -6.27 -12.57
CA ALA A 16 -11.29 -6.29 -11.79
C ALA A 16 -11.63 -7.70 -11.25
N ALA A 17 -11.24 -8.74 -11.99
CA ALA A 17 -11.27 -10.12 -11.54
C ALA A 17 -10.33 -10.98 -12.37
N ASN A 18 -9.46 -11.74 -11.73
CA ASN A 18 -8.70 -12.83 -12.33
C ASN A 18 -9.09 -14.15 -11.66
N ARG A 19 -9.99 -14.89 -12.30
CA ARG A 19 -10.43 -16.22 -11.83
C ARG A 19 -9.78 -17.38 -12.58
N ARG A 20 -8.99 -17.07 -13.60
CA ARG A 20 -8.36 -18.07 -14.46
C ARG A 20 -7.03 -18.50 -13.86
N ASP A 21 -6.22 -17.51 -13.51
CA ASP A 21 -4.85 -17.73 -13.11
C ASP A 21 -4.80 -17.93 -11.61
N ASP A 22 -3.87 -18.77 -11.16
CA ASP A 22 -3.58 -18.98 -9.76
C ASP A 22 -2.57 -17.92 -9.26
N MET A 23 -2.17 -17.95 -7.99
CA MET A 23 -1.23 -16.98 -7.42
C MET A 23 0.14 -17.06 -8.10
N ALA A 24 0.60 -18.26 -8.43
CA ALA A 24 1.90 -18.48 -9.03
C ALA A 24 1.94 -17.97 -10.47
N ASP A 25 0.88 -18.23 -11.25
CA ASP A 25 0.71 -17.73 -12.61
C ASP A 25 0.73 -16.19 -12.66
N ILE A 26 0.21 -15.51 -11.63
CA ILE A 26 0.24 -14.04 -11.53
C ILE A 26 1.60 -13.54 -11.04
N LEU A 27 2.18 -14.16 -10.00
CA LEU A 27 3.41 -13.69 -9.37
C LEU A 27 4.67 -13.97 -10.20
N ALA A 28 4.78 -15.14 -10.83
CA ALA A 28 6.01 -15.55 -11.50
C ALA A 28 6.46 -14.56 -12.60
N PRO A 29 5.57 -14.02 -13.47
CA PRO A 29 5.95 -12.98 -14.42
C PRO A 29 6.41 -11.68 -13.75
N VAL A 30 5.83 -11.31 -12.61
CA VAL A 30 6.19 -10.08 -11.88
C VAL A 30 7.54 -10.23 -11.18
N ILE A 31 7.80 -11.39 -10.58
CA ILE A 31 9.10 -11.75 -10.00
C ILE A 31 10.17 -11.72 -11.11
N ALA A 32 9.90 -12.35 -12.26
CA ALA A 32 10.83 -12.35 -13.38
C ALA A 32 11.12 -10.93 -13.89
N ALA A 33 10.11 -10.05 -13.92
CA ALA A 33 10.29 -8.64 -14.30
C ALA A 33 11.17 -7.87 -13.30
N ALA A 34 10.93 -8.03 -11.99
CA ALA A 34 11.74 -7.37 -10.96
C ALA A 34 13.20 -7.86 -10.96
N VAL A 35 13.41 -9.18 -11.07
CA VAL A 35 14.75 -9.78 -11.16
C VAL A 35 15.49 -9.30 -12.42
N ALA A 36 14.80 -9.25 -13.56
CA ALA A 36 15.37 -8.73 -14.80
C ALA A 36 15.70 -7.24 -14.72
N GLU A 37 14.83 -6.43 -14.08
CA GLU A 37 15.08 -5.01 -13.85
C GLU A 37 16.29 -4.77 -12.94
N ALA A 38 16.46 -5.59 -11.89
CA ALA A 38 17.64 -5.53 -11.02
C ALA A 38 18.92 -6.05 -11.71
N GLY A 39 18.80 -6.77 -12.83
CA GLY A 39 19.96 -7.31 -13.55
C GLY A 39 20.70 -8.43 -12.79
N ILE A 40 19.99 -9.17 -11.93
CA ILE A 40 20.56 -10.27 -11.12
C ILE A 40 20.07 -11.64 -11.59
N ASP A 41 20.77 -12.69 -11.21
CA ASP A 41 20.23 -14.04 -11.20
C ASP A 41 19.41 -14.29 -9.92
N ARG A 42 18.31 -15.05 -10.02
CA ARG A 42 17.47 -15.39 -8.87
C ARG A 42 18.24 -16.09 -7.74
N SER A 43 19.32 -16.81 -8.05
CA SER A 43 20.17 -17.46 -7.05
C SER A 43 21.01 -16.50 -6.20
N GLU A 44 21.05 -15.21 -6.54
CA GLU A 44 21.69 -14.17 -5.74
C GLU A 44 20.80 -13.62 -4.62
N ILE A 45 19.52 -13.98 -4.58
CA ILE A 45 18.61 -13.52 -3.53
C ILE A 45 18.90 -14.31 -2.25
N ASP A 46 19.09 -13.60 -1.12
CA ASP A 46 19.41 -14.22 0.16
C ASP A 46 18.18 -14.44 1.06
N PHE A 47 17.11 -13.69 0.82
CA PHE A 47 15.89 -13.73 1.64
C PHE A 47 14.63 -13.44 0.82
N TYR A 48 13.57 -14.20 1.08
CA TYR A 48 12.23 -13.92 0.58
C TYR A 48 11.32 -13.48 1.72
N CYS A 49 10.50 -12.46 1.48
CA CYS A 49 9.45 -12.09 2.41
C CYS A 49 8.14 -11.78 1.70
N SER A 50 7.05 -12.40 2.13
CA SER A 50 5.74 -12.22 1.53
C SER A 50 4.74 -11.59 2.49
N GLY A 51 3.75 -10.88 1.94
CA GLY A 51 2.58 -10.44 2.68
C GLY A 51 1.28 -10.82 1.99
N SER A 52 0.38 -11.47 2.74
CA SER A 52 -0.98 -11.81 2.33
C SER A 52 -1.84 -12.13 3.56
N HIS A 53 -3.09 -12.53 3.34
CA HIS A 53 -3.91 -13.16 4.38
C HIS A 53 -4.94 -14.10 3.76
N ASP A 54 -5.40 -15.10 4.50
CA ASP A 54 -6.25 -16.18 3.97
C ASP A 54 -7.70 -15.80 3.61
N PHE A 55 -8.19 -14.66 4.09
CA PHE A 55 -9.63 -14.37 4.07
C PHE A 55 -10.25 -14.14 2.68
N HIS A 56 -9.53 -13.57 1.71
CA HIS A 56 -10.10 -13.34 0.36
C HIS A 56 -10.21 -14.64 -0.44
N GLU A 57 -9.23 -15.52 -0.23
CA GLU A 57 -9.09 -16.82 -0.88
C GLU A 57 -10.00 -17.88 -0.25
N GLY A 58 -10.39 -17.69 1.01
CA GLY A 58 -11.29 -18.58 1.73
C GLY A 58 -10.69 -19.97 1.99
N ARG A 59 -9.35 -20.07 2.02
CA ARG A 59 -8.61 -21.30 2.31
C ARG A 59 -7.49 -21.02 3.31
N THR A 60 -7.22 -21.99 4.19
CA THR A 60 -6.13 -21.89 5.16
C THR A 60 -4.77 -22.04 4.48
N PHE A 61 -3.78 -21.28 4.93
CA PHE A 61 -2.41 -21.27 4.40
C PHE A 61 -2.40 -20.96 2.90
N ALA A 62 -3.15 -19.92 2.51
CA ALA A 62 -3.29 -19.53 1.11
C ALA A 62 -1.93 -19.18 0.49
N TYR A 63 -1.07 -18.53 1.26
CA TYR A 63 0.26 -18.09 0.82
C TYR A 63 1.15 -19.23 0.28
N ILE A 64 0.90 -20.51 0.63
CA ILE A 64 1.69 -21.64 0.12
C ILE A 64 1.68 -21.69 -1.42
N GLU A 65 0.58 -21.28 -2.05
CA GLU A 65 0.48 -21.24 -3.52
C GLU A 65 1.43 -20.17 -4.13
N SER A 66 1.71 -19.11 -3.38
CA SER A 66 2.67 -18.08 -3.81
C SER A 66 4.12 -18.57 -3.77
N LEU A 67 4.43 -19.58 -2.94
CA LEU A 67 5.78 -20.15 -2.84
C LEU A 67 6.22 -20.84 -4.13
N ASP A 68 5.27 -21.38 -4.89
CA ASP A 68 5.54 -21.98 -6.20
C ASP A 68 6.11 -20.95 -7.19
N ALA A 69 5.81 -19.65 -7.00
CA ALA A 69 6.33 -18.56 -7.82
C ALA A 69 7.80 -18.23 -7.53
N VAL A 70 8.23 -18.31 -6.26
CA VAL A 70 9.64 -18.05 -5.88
C VAL A 70 10.51 -19.29 -6.08
N GLY A 71 9.92 -20.49 -6.09
CA GLY A 71 10.58 -21.74 -6.45
C GLY A 71 11.44 -22.36 -5.33
N ALA A 72 11.66 -23.68 -5.42
CA ALA A 72 12.32 -24.47 -4.36
C ALA A 72 13.86 -24.42 -4.34
N TRP A 73 14.50 -23.88 -5.38
CA TRP A 73 15.96 -23.80 -5.49
C TRP A 73 16.41 -22.39 -5.91
N PRO A 74 17.47 -21.81 -5.29
CA PRO A 74 18.18 -22.35 -4.14
C PRO A 74 17.30 -22.36 -2.87
N PRO A 75 17.63 -23.16 -1.84
CA PRO A 75 16.83 -23.29 -0.63
C PRO A 75 17.02 -22.04 0.24
N ILE A 76 16.28 -20.99 -0.08
CA ILE A 76 16.29 -19.70 0.61
C ILE A 76 15.19 -19.71 1.68
N SER A 77 15.46 -19.08 2.82
CA SER A 77 14.43 -18.83 3.83
C SER A 77 13.37 -17.86 3.29
N GLU A 78 12.12 -18.30 3.32
CA GLU A 78 10.97 -17.44 3.08
C GLU A 78 10.27 -17.17 4.41
N SER A 79 9.91 -15.91 4.64
CA SER A 79 9.12 -15.49 5.78
C SER A 79 7.81 -14.85 5.33
N HIS A 80 6.75 -15.11 6.07
CA HIS A 80 5.40 -14.66 5.73
C HIS A 80 4.83 -13.73 6.81
N VAL A 81 4.37 -12.56 6.40
CA VAL A 81 3.63 -11.61 7.24
C VAL A 81 2.14 -11.68 6.89
N GLU A 82 1.30 -12.00 7.87
CA GLU A 82 -0.16 -12.05 7.76
C GLU A 82 -0.81 -10.64 7.73
N MET A 83 -0.46 -9.84 6.72
CA MET A 83 -0.99 -8.50 6.46
C MET A 83 -0.61 -8.06 5.03
N ASP A 84 -0.89 -6.80 4.68
CA ASP A 84 -0.35 -6.19 3.46
C ASP A 84 1.18 -6.29 3.39
N ALA A 85 1.71 -6.59 2.21
CA ALA A 85 3.13 -6.82 1.96
C ALA A 85 4.02 -5.58 2.21
N ALA A 86 3.46 -4.39 2.44
CA ALA A 86 4.23 -3.29 3.02
C ALA A 86 4.91 -3.65 4.36
N TRP A 87 4.29 -4.49 5.19
CA TRP A 87 4.92 -4.94 6.44
C TRP A 87 6.00 -6.00 6.21
N ALA A 88 5.90 -6.79 5.14
CA ALA A 88 6.98 -7.67 4.69
C ALA A 88 8.24 -6.88 4.30
N VAL A 89 8.10 -5.64 3.80
CA VAL A 89 9.24 -4.73 3.60
C VAL A 89 9.94 -4.39 4.93
N THR A 90 9.18 -4.20 6.01
CA THR A 90 9.77 -3.91 7.33
C THR A 90 10.56 -5.09 7.87
N GLU A 91 10.06 -6.31 7.68
CA GLU A 91 10.76 -7.53 8.07
C GLU A 91 12.02 -7.76 7.22
N ALA A 92 11.91 -7.68 5.89
CA ALA A 92 13.06 -7.81 4.99
C ALA A 92 14.12 -6.74 5.23
N TRP A 93 13.72 -5.49 5.47
CA TRP A 93 14.63 -4.42 5.86
C TRP A 93 15.33 -4.75 7.18
N SER A 94 14.59 -5.19 8.20
CA SER A 94 15.17 -5.58 9.50
C SER A 94 16.14 -6.75 9.36
N TRP A 95 15.82 -7.74 8.53
CA TRP A 95 16.69 -8.88 8.22
C TRP A 95 18.00 -8.42 7.56
N LEU A 96 17.93 -7.53 6.56
CA LEU A 96 19.11 -6.93 5.93
C LEU A 96 19.96 -6.14 6.94
N GLN A 97 19.33 -5.47 7.91
CA GLN A 97 20.05 -4.77 8.99
C GLN A 97 20.84 -5.70 9.91
N LEU A 98 20.43 -6.97 10.06
CA LEU A 98 21.17 -7.97 10.84
C LEU A 98 22.46 -8.43 10.16
N GLY A 99 22.61 -8.20 8.85
CA GLY A 99 23.81 -8.57 8.11
C GLY A 99 23.87 -10.04 7.68
N GLU A 100 22.74 -10.73 7.68
CA GLU A 100 22.63 -12.15 7.26
C GLU A 100 22.71 -12.32 5.71
N GLY A 101 22.55 -11.23 4.97
CA GLY A 101 22.69 -11.16 3.51
C GLY A 101 22.54 -9.73 2.99
N ASP A 102 22.54 -9.59 1.67
CA ASP A 102 22.61 -8.31 0.97
C ASP A 102 21.43 -8.07 0.02
N LEU A 103 20.70 -9.12 -0.36
CA LEU A 103 19.55 -9.03 -1.26
C LEU A 103 18.31 -9.72 -0.69
N ALA A 104 17.20 -8.99 -0.65
CA ALA A 104 15.90 -9.51 -0.27
C ALA A 104 14.85 -9.22 -1.34
N LEU A 105 14.04 -10.23 -1.68
CA LEU A 105 12.88 -10.07 -2.56
C LEU A 105 11.61 -10.08 -1.71
N VAL A 106 10.85 -8.99 -1.81
CA VAL A 106 9.58 -8.82 -1.10
C VAL A 106 8.45 -8.89 -2.11
N TYR A 107 7.40 -9.64 -1.83
CA TYR A 107 6.26 -9.76 -2.75
C TYR A 107 4.92 -9.81 -2.04
N GLY A 108 3.88 -9.40 -2.75
CA GLY A 108 2.50 -9.46 -2.28
C GLY A 108 1.57 -9.71 -3.45
N ILE A 109 0.46 -10.38 -3.17
CA ILE A 109 -0.60 -10.62 -4.14
C ILE A 109 -1.95 -10.36 -3.51
N GLY A 110 -2.73 -9.49 -4.15
CA GLY A 110 -4.13 -9.28 -3.81
C GLY A 110 -5.05 -10.05 -4.73
N ARG A 111 -6.03 -10.73 -4.11
CA ARG A 111 -7.04 -11.55 -4.80
C ARG A 111 -8.45 -11.19 -4.33
N GLY A 112 -8.73 -9.89 -4.21
CA GLY A 112 -9.99 -9.38 -3.67
C GLY A 112 -11.23 -9.89 -4.42
N SER A 113 -11.12 -10.23 -5.71
CA SER A 113 -12.25 -10.69 -6.52
C SER A 113 -12.73 -12.12 -6.23
N LEU A 114 -11.95 -12.90 -5.47
CA LEU A 114 -12.27 -14.29 -5.14
C LEU A 114 -13.35 -14.42 -4.08
N ALA A 115 -13.43 -13.45 -3.16
CA ALA A 115 -14.43 -13.44 -2.12
C ALA A 115 -15.85 -13.38 -2.73
N ARG A 116 -16.67 -14.38 -2.44
CA ARG A 116 -18.08 -14.39 -2.89
C ARG A 116 -18.90 -13.29 -2.19
N ASP A 117 -18.57 -13.04 -0.94
CA ASP A 117 -19.21 -12.03 -0.10
C ASP A 117 -18.12 -11.23 0.63
N LEU A 118 -17.81 -10.05 0.11
CA LEU A 118 -16.81 -9.16 0.69
C LEU A 118 -17.28 -8.53 2.00
N ASP A 119 -18.58 -8.44 2.25
CA ASP A 119 -19.08 -7.98 3.54
C ASP A 119 -18.79 -9.04 4.61
N GLN A 120 -18.89 -10.33 4.27
CA GLN A 120 -18.45 -11.41 5.16
C GLN A 120 -16.94 -11.36 5.43
N VAL A 121 -16.11 -11.17 4.40
CA VAL A 121 -14.64 -11.08 4.55
C VAL A 121 -14.25 -9.87 5.40
N SER A 122 -14.82 -8.69 5.12
CA SER A 122 -14.46 -7.45 5.84
C SER A 122 -14.77 -7.55 7.35
N ARG A 123 -15.75 -8.35 7.75
CA ARG A 123 -16.09 -8.59 9.16
C ARG A 123 -15.02 -9.34 9.93
N THR A 124 -14.16 -10.12 9.25
CA THR A 124 -13.08 -10.86 9.93
C THR A 124 -11.97 -9.93 10.42
N MET A 125 -11.93 -8.69 9.92
CA MET A 125 -11.03 -7.63 10.41
C MET A 125 -11.54 -6.96 11.69
N LEU A 126 -12.74 -7.32 12.17
CA LEU A 126 -13.35 -6.76 13.36
C LEU A 126 -13.17 -7.68 14.56
N ASP A 127 -13.19 -7.09 15.76
CA ASP A 127 -13.23 -7.87 16.99
C ASP A 127 -14.39 -8.89 16.97
N PRO A 128 -14.12 -10.17 17.28
CA PRO A 128 -15.10 -11.25 17.15
C PRO A 128 -16.23 -11.19 18.18
N TYR A 129 -16.07 -10.44 19.29
CA TYR A 129 -17.03 -10.47 20.40
C TYR A 129 -18.10 -9.38 20.33
N TYR A 130 -17.73 -8.18 19.87
CA TYR A 130 -18.59 -7.01 19.94
C TYR A 130 -18.88 -6.38 18.58
N LEU A 131 -17.94 -6.43 17.63
CA LEU A 131 -18.08 -5.75 16.34
C LEU A 131 -18.49 -6.69 15.20
N ALA A 132 -17.80 -7.82 15.04
CA ALA A 132 -18.13 -8.80 13.99
C ALA A 132 -19.57 -9.34 14.07
N PRO A 133 -20.17 -9.57 15.28
CA PRO A 133 -21.56 -10.00 15.40
C PRO A 133 -22.59 -8.97 14.93
N LEU A 134 -22.24 -7.67 14.90
CA LEU A 134 -23.12 -6.62 14.37
C LEU A 134 -23.31 -6.71 12.86
N SER A 135 -22.41 -7.42 12.17
CA SER A 135 -22.45 -7.64 10.73
C SER A 135 -22.56 -6.34 9.92
N PRO A 136 -21.71 -5.32 10.17
CA PRO A 136 -21.76 -4.11 9.38
C PRO A 136 -21.43 -4.40 7.89
N PRO A 137 -22.10 -3.75 6.93
CA PRO A 137 -21.65 -3.74 5.54
C PRO A 137 -20.20 -3.23 5.44
N ARG A 138 -19.42 -3.68 4.46
CA ARG A 138 -17.96 -3.40 4.42
C ARG A 138 -17.60 -1.91 4.47
N HIS A 139 -18.40 -1.05 3.85
CA HIS A 139 -18.15 0.39 3.79
C HIS A 139 -18.72 1.17 4.98
N ALA A 140 -19.41 0.52 5.93
CA ALA A 140 -20.13 1.22 6.98
C ALA A 140 -19.20 1.95 7.96
N LEU A 141 -18.10 1.31 8.38
CA LEU A 141 -17.14 1.95 9.29
C LEU A 141 -16.38 3.11 8.63
N ALA A 142 -16.07 2.96 7.34
CA ALA A 142 -15.51 4.03 6.52
C ALA A 142 -16.49 5.21 6.39
N GLY A 143 -17.78 4.93 6.16
CA GLY A 143 -18.84 5.94 6.12
C GLY A 143 -18.98 6.69 7.45
N ILE A 144 -18.87 5.99 8.58
CA ILE A 144 -18.87 6.63 9.92
C ILE A 144 -17.67 7.57 10.09
N GLN A 145 -16.47 7.16 9.66
CA GLN A 145 -15.29 8.01 9.72
C GLN A 145 -15.41 9.23 8.79
N ALA A 146 -15.90 9.02 7.56
CA ALA A 146 -16.16 10.10 6.62
C ALA A 146 -17.18 11.10 7.17
N GLN A 147 -18.28 10.61 7.76
CA GLN A 147 -19.29 11.46 8.39
C GLN A 147 -18.69 12.29 9.54
N ALA A 148 -17.84 11.69 10.38
CA ALA A 148 -17.15 12.40 11.45
C ALA A 148 -16.23 13.49 10.92
N LEU A 149 -15.48 13.20 9.84
CA LEU A 149 -14.61 14.17 9.19
C LEU A 149 -15.40 15.35 8.58
N LEU A 150 -16.45 15.08 7.81
CA LEU A 150 -17.32 16.12 7.23
C LEU A 150 -17.96 16.99 8.31
N ALA A 151 -18.35 16.40 9.45
CA ALA A 151 -18.92 17.14 10.57
C ALA A 151 -17.95 18.16 11.20
N THR A 152 -16.63 18.02 10.96
CA THR A 152 -15.64 19.03 11.39
C THR A 152 -15.67 20.31 10.55
N GLY A 153 -16.26 20.26 9.34
CA GLY A 153 -16.26 21.36 8.38
C GLY A 153 -14.89 21.67 7.76
N ARG A 154 -13.87 20.83 7.99
CA ARG A 154 -12.54 20.98 7.39
C ARG A 154 -12.48 20.58 5.91
N VAL A 155 -13.38 19.70 5.50
CA VAL A 155 -13.58 19.25 4.13
C VAL A 155 -15.07 19.00 3.89
N ASP A 156 -15.51 19.07 2.65
CA ASP A 156 -16.87 18.72 2.21
C ASP A 156 -16.89 17.61 1.14
N GLU A 157 -18.07 17.18 0.71
CA GLU A 157 -18.22 16.13 -0.32
C GLU A 157 -17.63 16.54 -1.69
N THR A 158 -17.57 17.84 -1.98
CA THR A 158 -16.95 18.38 -3.20
C THR A 158 -15.44 18.15 -3.17
N ASP A 159 -14.81 18.36 -2.02
CA ASP A 159 -13.38 18.07 -1.81
C ASP A 159 -13.09 16.58 -2.02
N LEU A 160 -13.96 15.69 -1.50
CA LEU A 160 -13.82 14.24 -1.68
C LEU A 160 -13.93 13.82 -3.15
N ALA A 161 -14.93 14.36 -3.87
CA ALA A 161 -15.09 14.12 -5.30
C ALA A 161 -13.91 14.69 -6.12
N ALA A 162 -13.34 15.83 -5.71
CA ALA A 162 -12.16 16.41 -6.34
C ALA A 162 -10.91 15.54 -6.16
N THR A 163 -10.70 14.93 -4.98
CA THR A 163 -9.67 13.91 -4.76
C THR A 163 -9.82 12.76 -5.76
N VAL A 164 -11.02 12.22 -5.90
CA VAL A 164 -11.27 11.10 -6.83
C VAL A 164 -11.03 11.50 -8.28
N ALA A 165 -11.51 12.66 -8.71
CA ALA A 165 -11.30 13.17 -10.06
C ALA A 165 -9.80 13.34 -10.38
N ARG A 166 -9.00 13.83 -9.41
CA ARG A 166 -7.55 13.95 -9.56
C ARG A 166 -6.88 12.57 -9.64
N SER A 167 -7.19 11.66 -8.71
CA SER A 167 -6.65 10.29 -8.71
C SER A 167 -6.91 9.55 -10.02
N LEU A 168 -8.12 9.66 -10.58
CA LEU A 168 -8.45 9.01 -11.86
C LEU A 168 -7.75 9.66 -13.06
N ALA A 169 -7.49 10.98 -13.01
CA ALA A 169 -6.75 11.68 -14.05
C ALA A 169 -5.25 11.29 -14.02
N ASP A 170 -4.65 11.21 -12.83
CA ASP A 170 -3.26 10.78 -12.66
C ASP A 170 -3.06 9.32 -13.12
N ALA A 171 -4.07 8.48 -12.88
CA ALA A 171 -4.11 7.09 -13.33
C ALA A 171 -4.11 6.91 -14.85
N GLU A 172 -4.41 7.93 -15.67
CA GLU A 172 -4.36 7.82 -17.14
C GLU A 172 -2.95 7.48 -17.65
N SER A 173 -1.92 7.88 -16.90
CA SER A 173 -0.52 7.59 -17.20
C SER A 173 -0.04 6.25 -16.65
N ASN A 174 -0.82 5.62 -15.76
CA ASN A 174 -0.48 4.37 -15.11
C ASN A 174 -1.13 3.18 -15.85
N ARG A 175 -0.33 2.42 -16.60
CA ARG A 175 -0.80 1.24 -17.32
C ARG A 175 -1.36 0.13 -16.42
N HIS A 176 -1.03 0.14 -15.13
CA HIS A 176 -1.47 -0.87 -14.17
C HIS A 176 -2.79 -0.51 -13.47
N ALA A 177 -3.28 0.71 -13.66
CA ALA A 177 -4.53 1.16 -13.05
C ALA A 177 -5.74 0.39 -13.61
N GLN A 178 -6.67 0.03 -12.73
CA GLN A 178 -7.95 -0.60 -13.09
C GLN A 178 -8.98 0.42 -13.58
N ARG A 179 -8.93 1.64 -13.03
CA ARG A 179 -9.82 2.77 -13.35
C ARG A 179 -8.97 4.00 -13.67
N SER A 180 -9.35 4.73 -14.71
CA SER A 180 -8.78 6.03 -15.04
C SER A 180 -9.80 6.88 -15.81
N GLY A 181 -9.56 8.19 -15.88
CA GLY A 181 -10.41 9.12 -16.61
C GLY A 181 -10.55 10.47 -15.91
N ARG A 182 -11.41 11.34 -16.46
CA ARG A 182 -11.60 12.73 -16.01
C ARG A 182 -13.09 13.04 -15.77
N PRO A 183 -13.74 12.39 -14.78
CA PRO A 183 -15.13 12.68 -14.47
C PRO A 183 -15.28 14.11 -13.93
N SER A 184 -16.42 14.74 -14.19
CA SER A 184 -16.76 16.00 -13.54
C SER A 184 -17.24 15.79 -12.11
N ILE A 185 -16.99 16.76 -11.23
CA ILE A 185 -17.44 16.70 -9.84
C ILE A 185 -18.97 16.58 -9.74
N GLU A 186 -19.72 17.25 -10.63
CA GLU A 186 -21.18 17.17 -10.68
C GLU A 186 -21.67 15.74 -10.99
N GLU A 187 -21.06 15.07 -11.97
CA GLU A 187 -21.38 13.67 -12.31
C GLU A 187 -21.11 12.73 -11.13
N LEU A 188 -19.99 12.93 -10.43
CA LEU A 188 -19.63 12.16 -9.25
C LEU A 188 -20.69 12.33 -8.15
N LEU A 189 -21.01 13.58 -7.79
CA LEU A 189 -21.94 13.90 -6.70
C LEU A 189 -23.40 13.52 -6.99
N ALA A 190 -23.77 13.35 -8.26
CA ALA A 190 -25.09 12.88 -8.67
C ALA A 190 -25.34 11.39 -8.36
N ALA A 191 -24.29 10.60 -8.11
CA ALA A 191 -24.43 9.18 -7.77
C ALA A 191 -25.05 8.98 -6.38
N PRO A 192 -25.81 7.89 -6.16
CA PRO A 192 -26.37 7.58 -4.85
C PRO A 192 -25.28 7.13 -3.87
N TYR A 193 -25.54 7.32 -2.58
CA TYR A 193 -24.67 6.78 -1.53
C TYR A 193 -24.74 5.25 -1.49
N VAL A 194 -23.56 4.61 -1.35
CA VAL A 194 -23.43 3.18 -1.02
C VAL A 194 -23.35 2.97 0.50
N ALA A 195 -22.75 3.92 1.22
CA ALA A 195 -22.70 3.99 2.67
C ALA A 195 -22.52 5.45 3.09
N ALA A 196 -23.62 6.16 3.29
CA ALA A 196 -23.62 7.62 3.48
C ALA A 196 -22.52 8.07 4.47
N PRO A 197 -21.67 9.06 4.08
CA PRO A 197 -21.74 9.92 2.89
C PRO A 197 -20.97 9.39 1.67
N LEU A 198 -20.54 8.13 1.66
CA LEU A 198 -19.75 7.55 0.58
C LEU A 198 -20.62 7.10 -0.59
N ARG A 199 -20.22 7.45 -1.81
CA ARG A 199 -20.72 6.96 -3.10
C ARG A 199 -19.74 5.93 -3.67
N GLU A 200 -20.12 5.29 -4.77
CA GLU A 200 -19.27 4.26 -5.39
C GLU A 200 -17.87 4.79 -5.79
N HIS A 201 -17.79 6.03 -6.25
CA HIS A 201 -16.53 6.65 -6.65
C HIS A 201 -15.63 6.99 -5.46
N ASP A 202 -16.20 7.15 -4.26
CA ASP A 202 -15.44 7.35 -3.02
C ASP A 202 -14.75 6.08 -2.55
N CYS A 203 -15.15 4.91 -3.05
CA CYS A 203 -14.62 3.62 -2.67
C CYS A 203 -13.68 3.07 -3.76
N ALA A 204 -12.47 2.69 -3.36
CA ALA A 204 -11.53 2.01 -4.24
C ALA A 204 -12.14 0.75 -4.88
N PRO A 205 -11.85 0.45 -6.16
CA PRO A 205 -12.26 -0.80 -6.77
C PRO A 205 -11.63 -1.99 -6.06
N VAL A 206 -12.39 -3.07 -5.96
CA VAL A 206 -11.80 -4.39 -5.69
C VAL A 206 -11.03 -4.81 -6.94
N GLY A 207 -9.78 -5.22 -6.75
CA GLY A 207 -8.92 -5.71 -7.83
C GLY A 207 -8.04 -6.87 -7.42
N ASP A 208 -7.49 -7.54 -8.43
CA ASP A 208 -6.50 -8.58 -8.31
C ASP A 208 -5.21 -8.12 -8.99
N ALA A 209 -4.09 -8.16 -8.26
CA ALA A 209 -2.77 -7.82 -8.79
C ALA A 209 -1.67 -8.35 -7.87
N ALA A 210 -0.45 -8.44 -8.39
CA ALA A 210 0.75 -8.71 -7.60
C ALA A 210 1.78 -7.60 -7.74
N ALA A 211 2.63 -7.47 -6.72
CA ALA A 211 3.75 -6.54 -6.69
C ALA A 211 4.99 -7.20 -6.08
N VAL A 212 6.16 -6.80 -6.56
CA VAL A 212 7.47 -7.31 -6.14
C VAL A 212 8.46 -6.15 -6.00
N LEU A 213 9.17 -6.10 -4.88
CA LEU A 213 10.31 -5.23 -4.64
C LEU A 213 11.58 -6.05 -4.45
N ILE A 214 12.71 -5.53 -4.93
CA ILE A 214 14.03 -6.02 -4.55
C ILE A 214 14.70 -4.95 -3.70
N LEU A 215 15.05 -5.34 -2.48
CA LEU A 215 15.82 -4.54 -1.53
C LEU A 215 17.27 -4.99 -1.58
N ALA A 216 18.20 -4.04 -1.59
CA ALA A 216 19.62 -4.30 -1.54
C ALA A 216 20.29 -3.47 -0.44
N ALA A 217 21.30 -4.05 0.22
CA ALA A 217 22.05 -3.40 1.28
C ALA A 217 23.43 -2.90 0.83
N GLY A 218 23.82 -1.72 1.32
CA GLY A 218 25.16 -1.15 1.18
C GLY A 218 25.62 -1.01 -0.27
N ASP A 219 26.85 -1.46 -0.54
CA ASP A 219 27.47 -1.35 -1.85
C ASP A 219 26.72 -2.14 -2.92
N ARG A 220 26.09 -3.26 -2.56
CA ARG A 220 25.30 -4.07 -3.49
C ARG A 220 24.16 -3.26 -4.12
N ALA A 221 23.53 -2.37 -3.37
CA ALA A 221 22.48 -1.51 -3.92
C ALA A 221 23.01 -0.56 -5.01
N ARG A 222 24.19 0.02 -4.80
CA ARG A 222 24.84 0.93 -5.77
C ARG A 222 25.38 0.20 -7.00
N GLU A 223 25.76 -1.06 -6.85
CA GLU A 223 26.14 -1.91 -7.98
C GLU A 223 24.97 -2.24 -8.90
N LEU A 224 23.78 -2.43 -8.32
CA LEU A 224 22.58 -2.86 -9.05
C LEU A 224 21.75 -1.70 -9.60
N CYS A 225 21.76 -0.55 -8.95
CA CYS A 225 20.98 0.60 -9.34
C CYS A 225 21.79 1.88 -9.18
N GLU A 226 21.87 2.69 -10.24
CA GLU A 226 22.58 3.97 -10.23
C GLU A 226 22.03 4.94 -9.18
N ARG A 227 20.70 4.91 -8.97
CA ARG A 227 20.01 5.77 -8.01
C ARG A 227 19.00 4.99 -7.18
N PRO A 228 19.43 4.17 -6.20
CA PRO A 228 18.52 3.41 -5.34
C PRO A 228 17.61 4.36 -4.54
N ALA A 229 16.38 3.93 -4.26
CA ALA A 229 15.53 4.64 -3.30
C ALA A 229 15.86 4.17 -1.89
N TRP A 230 16.70 4.93 -1.18
CA TRP A 230 17.17 4.57 0.16
C TRP A 230 16.06 4.71 1.18
N ILE A 231 15.70 3.60 1.85
CA ILE A 231 14.72 3.60 2.93
C ILE A 231 15.41 4.14 4.20
N ARG A 232 15.15 5.40 4.53
CA ARG A 232 15.76 6.10 5.66
C ARG A 232 15.04 5.83 6.97
N ALA A 233 13.74 5.59 6.90
CA ALA A 233 12.98 5.15 8.06
C ALA A 233 11.70 4.43 7.65
N MET A 234 11.29 3.50 8.51
CA MET A 234 9.94 2.96 8.56
C MET A 234 9.48 2.92 10.00
N ASP A 235 8.24 3.32 10.27
CA ASP A 235 7.59 3.13 11.56
C ASP A 235 6.13 2.71 11.32
N HIS A 236 5.68 1.71 12.06
CA HIS A 236 4.28 1.29 12.02
C HIS A 236 3.64 1.41 13.41
N ARG A 237 2.36 1.78 13.41
CA ARG A 237 1.56 1.98 14.61
C ARG A 237 0.18 1.37 14.41
N ILE A 238 -0.40 0.92 15.51
CA ILE A 238 -1.70 0.25 15.53
C ILE A 238 -2.55 0.93 16.59
N ASP A 239 -3.76 1.32 16.20
CA ASP A 239 -4.73 1.92 17.08
C ASP A 239 -5.62 0.84 17.72
N SER A 240 -6.46 1.25 18.66
CA SER A 240 -7.51 0.39 19.22
C SER A 240 -8.38 -0.19 18.11
N HIS A 241 -8.63 -1.51 18.19
CA HIS A 241 -9.56 -2.22 17.30
C HIS A 241 -11.01 -1.76 17.46
N TYR A 242 -11.34 -0.99 18.50
CA TYR A 242 -12.68 -0.49 18.76
C TYR A 242 -12.84 0.95 18.25
N PRO A 243 -13.62 1.23 17.18
CA PRO A 243 -13.79 2.59 16.66
C PRO A 243 -14.29 3.60 17.70
N GLY A 244 -15.13 3.17 18.65
CA GLY A 244 -15.70 4.05 19.68
C GLY A 244 -14.71 4.52 20.76
N SER A 245 -13.49 3.98 20.82
CA SER A 245 -12.43 4.46 21.72
C SER A 245 -11.47 5.44 21.03
N ARG A 246 -11.68 5.72 19.75
CA ARG A 246 -10.81 6.56 18.91
C ARG A 246 -11.49 7.89 18.58
N ASP A 247 -10.69 8.93 18.37
CA ASP A 247 -11.15 10.11 17.65
C ASP A 247 -11.03 9.83 16.15
N LEU A 248 -12.15 9.53 15.49
CA LEU A 248 -12.15 9.19 14.05
C LEU A 248 -11.72 10.35 13.15
N THR A 249 -11.60 11.57 13.69
CA THR A 249 -11.20 12.77 12.96
C THR A 249 -9.71 13.09 13.08
N ARG A 250 -8.95 12.29 13.85
CA ARG A 250 -7.51 12.40 14.08
C ARG A 250 -6.83 11.05 13.94
N LEU A 251 -5.66 11.00 13.30
CA LEU A 251 -4.90 9.76 13.11
C LEU A 251 -3.64 9.78 13.97
N GLU A 252 -3.80 9.57 15.27
CA GLU A 252 -2.68 9.60 16.22
C GLU A 252 -1.58 8.58 15.87
N THR A 253 -1.95 7.41 15.36
CA THR A 253 -0.99 6.41 14.89
C THR A 253 -0.14 6.90 13.71
N VAL A 254 -0.73 7.64 12.78
CA VAL A 254 -0.03 8.26 11.64
C VAL A 254 0.88 9.38 12.12
N GLU A 255 0.40 10.24 13.02
CA GLU A 255 1.20 11.33 13.61
C GLU A 255 2.45 10.78 14.33
N ILE A 256 2.29 9.73 15.14
CA ILE A 256 3.40 9.07 15.85
C ILE A 256 4.36 8.41 14.85
N ALA A 257 3.83 7.68 13.86
CA ALA A 257 4.65 6.99 12.86
C ALA A 257 5.48 8.00 12.06
N ALA A 258 4.85 9.08 11.58
CA ALA A 258 5.52 10.16 10.86
C ALA A 258 6.58 10.84 11.72
N SER A 259 6.27 11.17 12.99
CA SER A 259 7.24 11.82 13.89
C SER A 259 8.47 10.95 14.13
N ARG A 260 8.27 9.65 14.37
CA ARG A 260 9.37 8.69 14.59
C ARG A 260 10.18 8.44 13.33
N ALA A 261 9.51 8.24 12.21
CA ALA A 261 10.17 8.09 10.92
C ALA A 261 10.99 9.33 10.58
N SER A 262 10.47 10.53 10.85
CA SER A 262 11.19 11.78 10.61
C SER A 262 12.45 11.90 11.46
N ALA A 263 12.35 11.53 12.75
CA ALA A 263 13.49 11.54 13.66
C ALA A 263 14.60 10.56 13.23
N MET A 264 14.23 9.43 12.63
CA MET A 264 15.17 8.45 12.09
C MET A 264 15.77 8.87 10.74
N ALA A 265 14.94 9.43 9.86
CA ALA A 265 15.33 9.79 8.49
C ALA A 265 16.11 11.12 8.42
N GLY A 266 15.91 12.02 9.39
CA GLY A 266 16.52 13.36 9.40
C GLY A 266 15.77 14.39 8.54
N PHE A 267 14.63 14.02 7.95
CA PHE A 267 13.69 14.90 7.25
C PHE A 267 12.26 14.42 7.50
N GLY A 268 11.27 15.29 7.30
CA GLY A 268 9.86 14.96 7.56
C GLY A 268 8.99 14.87 6.30
N PRO A 269 7.71 14.49 6.46
CA PRO A 269 6.73 14.47 5.37
C PRO A 269 6.52 15.84 4.70
N GLY A 270 6.84 16.95 5.37
CA GLY A 270 6.80 18.28 4.78
C GLY A 270 7.93 18.57 3.78
N ASP A 271 8.97 17.73 3.76
CA ASP A 271 10.18 17.90 2.93
C ASP A 271 10.23 16.91 1.74
N VAL A 272 9.14 16.18 1.47
CA VAL A 272 9.06 15.20 0.38
C VAL A 272 8.48 15.84 -0.88
N ASP A 273 8.86 15.34 -2.04
CA ASP A 273 8.31 15.83 -3.32
C ASP A 273 7.00 15.10 -3.67
N VAL A 274 6.92 13.82 -3.30
CA VAL A 274 5.81 12.92 -3.63
C VAL A 274 5.39 12.12 -2.41
N ALA A 275 4.08 11.91 -2.24
CA ALA A 275 3.53 10.97 -1.28
C ALA A 275 2.59 9.96 -1.95
N GLU A 276 2.90 8.67 -1.85
CA GLU A 276 2.03 7.56 -2.26
C GLU A 276 1.30 7.02 -1.03
N LEU A 277 0.02 7.38 -0.91
CA LEU A 277 -0.84 7.10 0.22
C LEU A 277 -1.81 5.96 -0.08
N HIS A 278 -1.87 4.97 0.82
CA HIS A 278 -2.91 3.95 0.79
C HIS A 278 -4.27 4.55 1.22
N THR A 279 -4.99 5.12 0.26
CA THR A 279 -6.33 5.72 0.39
C THR A 279 -7.41 4.84 -0.25
N GLU A 280 -7.92 3.85 0.49
CA GLU A 280 -9.05 3.01 0.03
C GLU A 280 -10.34 3.83 -0.15
N TYR A 281 -10.45 4.95 0.57
CA TYR A 281 -11.60 5.85 0.52
C TYR A 281 -11.15 7.29 0.24
N SER A 282 -11.96 8.06 -0.48
CA SER A 282 -11.66 9.46 -0.86
C SER A 282 -11.35 10.35 0.35
N TYR A 283 -12.10 10.21 1.44
CA TYR A 283 -11.89 10.98 2.67
C TYR A 283 -10.56 10.69 3.37
N ALA A 284 -9.93 9.54 3.11
CA ALA A 284 -8.69 9.16 3.76
C ALA A 284 -7.54 10.07 3.33
N GLU A 285 -7.54 10.56 2.09
CA GLU A 285 -6.46 11.38 1.56
C GLU A 285 -6.29 12.73 2.29
N PRO A 286 -7.32 13.60 2.42
CA PRO A 286 -7.17 14.85 3.17
C PRO A 286 -6.89 14.60 4.66
N LEU A 287 -7.44 13.52 5.24
CA LEU A 287 -7.20 13.15 6.63
C LEU A 287 -5.74 12.71 6.87
N LEU A 288 -5.19 11.86 5.99
CA LEU A 288 -3.79 11.43 6.01
C LEU A 288 -2.85 12.59 5.72
N ALA A 289 -3.13 13.42 4.72
CA ALA A 289 -2.29 14.58 4.38
C ALA A 289 -2.15 15.53 5.58
N THR A 290 -3.26 15.77 6.29
CA THR A 290 -3.26 16.57 7.52
C THR A 290 -2.45 15.89 8.64
N ALA A 291 -2.68 14.60 8.90
CA ALA A 291 -2.02 13.87 9.98
C ALA A 291 -0.52 13.67 9.76
N LEU A 292 -0.09 13.51 8.51
CA LEU A 292 1.31 13.43 8.11
C LEU A 292 1.99 14.81 8.13
N GLY A 293 1.23 15.91 8.04
CA GLY A 293 1.77 17.25 7.90
C GLY A 293 2.43 17.48 6.54
N LEU A 294 1.81 16.98 5.46
CA LEU A 294 2.32 17.16 4.11
C LEU A 294 2.29 18.63 3.70
N GLY A 295 3.34 19.06 2.97
CA GLY A 295 3.40 20.40 2.38
C GLY A 295 2.38 20.59 1.26
N PRO A 296 2.01 21.83 0.92
CA PRO A 296 1.06 22.12 -0.14
C PRO A 296 1.56 21.77 -1.54
N ASP A 297 2.89 21.69 -1.72
CA ASP A 297 3.53 21.38 -3.00
C ASP A 297 3.80 19.87 -3.18
N VAL A 298 3.49 19.04 -2.18
CA VAL A 298 3.66 17.58 -2.26
C VAL A 298 2.67 17.00 -3.26
N VAL A 299 3.17 16.27 -4.26
CA VAL A 299 2.32 15.57 -5.23
C VAL A 299 1.78 14.29 -4.59
N LEU A 300 0.46 14.23 -4.40
CA LEU A 300 -0.22 13.09 -3.78
C LEU A 300 -0.68 12.07 -4.82
N ASN A 301 -0.30 10.80 -4.62
CA ASN A 301 -0.73 9.67 -5.42
C ASN A 301 -0.60 9.87 -6.95
N PRO A 302 0.56 10.28 -7.49
CA PRO A 302 0.73 10.41 -8.95
C PRO A 302 0.55 9.08 -9.71
N SER A 303 0.55 7.92 -9.04
CA SER A 303 0.14 6.64 -9.62
C SER A 303 -1.38 6.47 -9.83
N GLY A 304 -2.18 7.41 -9.31
CA GLY A 304 -3.63 7.31 -9.14
C GLY A 304 -4.07 6.71 -7.80
N GLY A 305 -3.15 6.14 -7.03
CA GLY A 305 -3.44 5.57 -5.70
C GLY A 305 -4.44 4.40 -5.72
N PRO A 306 -4.93 3.96 -4.55
CA PRO A 306 -5.87 2.83 -4.49
C PRO A 306 -7.24 3.12 -5.11
N LEU A 307 -7.65 4.39 -5.24
CA LEU A 307 -8.90 4.77 -5.91
C LEU A 307 -8.93 4.37 -7.40
N ALA A 308 -7.75 4.23 -8.01
CA ALA A 308 -7.57 3.75 -9.38
C ALA A 308 -7.36 2.21 -9.48
N GLY A 309 -7.06 1.53 -8.38
CA GLY A 309 -6.77 0.09 -8.34
C GLY A 309 -6.31 -0.34 -6.94
N ASN A 310 -7.07 -1.22 -6.28
CA ASN A 310 -6.79 -1.68 -4.91
C ASN A 310 -6.73 -3.22 -4.83
N PRO A 311 -5.56 -3.81 -5.15
CA PRO A 311 -5.31 -5.22 -4.90
C PRO A 311 -4.98 -5.43 -3.42
N THR A 312 -6.02 -5.66 -2.60
CA THR A 312 -5.88 -5.85 -1.14
C THR A 312 -4.74 -6.79 -0.79
N THR A 313 -3.90 -6.44 0.18
CA THR A 313 -2.62 -7.07 0.59
C THR A 313 -1.40 -6.80 -0.28
N ALA A 314 -1.54 -6.30 -1.51
CA ALA A 314 -0.43 -5.79 -2.32
C ALA A 314 -0.44 -4.24 -2.40
N THR A 315 -1.54 -3.59 -2.05
CA THR A 315 -1.72 -2.14 -2.20
C THR A 315 -0.65 -1.32 -1.49
N GLY A 316 -0.32 -1.62 -0.23
CA GLY A 316 0.72 -0.90 0.49
C GLY A 316 2.12 -1.11 -0.11
N LEU A 317 2.42 -2.34 -0.55
CA LEU A 317 3.67 -2.65 -1.26
C LEU A 317 3.79 -1.85 -2.56
N ILE A 318 2.70 -1.73 -3.33
CA ILE A 318 2.64 -0.90 -4.55
C ILE A 318 2.92 0.57 -4.20
N ARG A 319 2.36 1.12 -3.12
CA ARG A 319 2.65 2.52 -2.72
C ARG A 319 4.15 2.72 -2.42
N ILE A 320 4.80 1.77 -1.76
CA ILE A 320 6.26 1.80 -1.55
C ILE A 320 7.00 1.73 -2.89
N GLY A 321 6.60 0.82 -3.78
CA GLY A 321 7.20 0.66 -5.10
C GLY A 321 7.06 1.87 -6.01
N GLU A 322 5.87 2.48 -6.07
CA GLU A 322 5.60 3.70 -6.85
C GLU A 322 6.44 4.87 -6.33
N ALA A 323 6.49 5.08 -5.01
CA ALA A 323 7.33 6.13 -4.41
C ALA A 323 8.83 5.89 -4.71
N ALA A 324 9.30 4.64 -4.60
CA ALA A 324 10.66 4.27 -4.97
C ALA A 324 10.95 4.47 -6.46
N ALA A 325 10.01 4.17 -7.34
CA ALA A 325 10.14 4.37 -8.79
C ALA A 325 10.27 5.85 -9.16
N ARG A 326 9.59 6.76 -8.44
CA ARG A 326 9.74 8.20 -8.65
C ARG A 326 11.14 8.70 -8.29
N ILE A 327 11.70 8.20 -7.18
CA ILE A 327 13.09 8.48 -6.79
C ILE A 327 14.08 7.92 -7.82
N ARG A 328 13.94 6.63 -8.17
CA ARG A 328 14.86 5.93 -9.09
C ARG A 328 14.87 6.54 -10.49
N SER A 329 13.73 7.03 -10.97
CA SER A 329 13.64 7.74 -12.25
C SER A 329 14.14 9.19 -12.21
N GLY A 330 14.41 9.71 -11.01
CA GLY A 330 14.81 11.10 -10.76
C GLY A 330 13.69 12.13 -10.92
N SER A 331 12.43 11.69 -10.89
CA SER A 331 11.26 12.58 -10.87
C SER A 331 10.93 13.12 -9.47
N ALA A 332 11.56 12.57 -8.43
CA ALA A 332 11.53 13.03 -7.06
C ALA A 332 12.91 12.78 -6.42
N ASP A 333 13.29 13.59 -5.45
CA ASP A 333 14.48 13.38 -4.63
C ASP A 333 14.11 12.71 -3.30
N ARG A 334 12.93 13.05 -2.77
CA ARG A 334 12.37 12.47 -1.54
C ARG A 334 10.92 12.04 -1.74
N ALA A 335 10.59 10.89 -1.18
CA ALA A 335 9.24 10.36 -1.25
C ALA A 335 8.78 9.77 0.09
N LEU A 336 7.48 9.89 0.33
CA LEU A 336 6.78 9.20 1.41
C LEU A 336 5.91 8.09 0.81
N ALA A 337 5.95 6.91 1.42
CA ALA A 337 4.95 5.87 1.17
C ALA A 337 4.18 5.56 2.45
N HIS A 338 2.88 5.38 2.32
CA HIS A 338 1.99 5.02 3.42
C HIS A 338 1.19 3.76 3.08
N ALA A 339 1.11 2.84 4.04
CA ALA A 339 0.26 1.66 3.97
C ALA A 339 -0.66 1.58 5.20
N THR A 340 -1.88 1.10 4.99
CA THR A 340 -2.88 0.91 6.05
C THR A 340 -3.49 -0.48 6.00
N SER A 341 -4.04 -0.91 7.13
CA SER A 341 -4.94 -2.06 7.24
C SER A 341 -5.98 -1.83 8.35
N GLY A 342 -7.06 -2.60 8.30
CA GLY A 342 -8.13 -2.57 9.30
C GLY A 342 -9.08 -1.36 9.18
N PRO A 343 -10.18 -1.38 9.92
CA PRO A 343 -11.24 -0.39 9.79
C PRO A 343 -10.81 1.01 10.25
N ALA A 344 -11.15 2.00 9.42
CA ALA A 344 -10.93 3.41 9.72
C ALA A 344 -9.46 3.71 10.06
N LEU A 345 -8.54 3.32 9.17
CA LEU A 345 -7.09 3.59 9.27
C LEU A 345 -6.50 3.11 10.61
N GLN A 346 -6.81 1.89 11.03
CA GLN A 346 -6.40 1.37 12.34
C GLN A 346 -4.90 1.06 12.41
N HIS A 347 -4.36 0.40 11.38
CA HIS A 347 -2.94 0.10 11.25
C HIS A 347 -2.35 1.08 10.25
N ASN A 348 -1.23 1.72 10.56
CA ASN A 348 -0.57 2.63 9.64
C ASN A 348 0.93 2.37 9.66
N LEU A 349 1.53 2.33 8.47
CA LEU A 349 2.97 2.26 8.24
C LEU A 349 3.36 3.49 7.43
N VAL A 350 4.39 4.19 7.87
CA VAL A 350 5.01 5.32 7.16
C VAL A 350 6.43 4.94 6.80
N SER A 351 6.78 5.07 5.53
CA SER A 351 8.13 4.89 4.99
C SER A 351 8.63 6.20 4.38
N LEU A 352 9.82 6.64 4.77
CA LEU A 352 10.50 7.80 4.21
C LEU A 352 11.71 7.33 3.40
N MET A 353 11.75 7.76 2.15
CA MET A 353 12.79 7.39 1.19
C MET A 353 13.44 8.63 0.58
N GLU A 354 14.72 8.54 0.26
CA GLU A 354 15.43 9.55 -0.53
C GLU A 354 16.34 8.90 -1.57
N GLY A 355 16.57 9.59 -2.68
CA GLY A 355 17.60 9.24 -3.64
C GLY A 355 18.97 9.77 -3.21
N ASP A 356 20.00 9.34 -3.92
CA ASP A 356 21.27 10.07 -3.91
C ASP A 356 21.03 11.47 -4.54
N GLY A 357 21.61 12.50 -3.92
CA GLY A 357 21.46 13.91 -4.31
C GLY A 357 22.55 14.43 -5.24
#